data_AF-A0A6L3F0P5-F1
#
_entry.id   AF-A0A6L3F0P5-F1
#
_cell.length_a   1.000
_cell.length_b   1.000
_cell.length_c   1.000
_cell.angle_alpha   90.00
_cell.angle_beta   90.00
_cell.angle_gamma   90.00
#
_symmetry.space_group_name_H-M   'P 1'
#
loop_
_entity.id
_entity.type
_entity.pdbx_description
1 polymer ?
#
loop_
_entity_poly.entity_id
_entity_poly.type
_entity_poly.pdbx_seq_one_letter_code
_entity_poly.pdbx_strand_id
1 'polypeptide(L)'
;MNFEAWLIAQQNREDLIGDLARILIMQNIEQKSSRRKPDEHKTWVDTVIRIAKPEYINVFNEAWQEFLLAKQAGIDSLNVTQHLE
;
A
#
# COMPACT_ATOMS: atom_id res chain seq x y z
N MET A 1 7.16 -6.13 -4.41
CA MET A 1 5.76 -5.79 -4.07
C MET A 1 5.61 -4.28 -4.00
N ASN A 2 4.61 -3.71 -4.65
CA ASN A 2 4.21 -2.30 -4.54
C ASN A 2 2.99 -2.19 -3.59
N PHE A 3 2.66 -0.98 -3.14
CA PHE A 3 1.59 -0.76 -2.16
C PHE A 3 0.21 -1.12 -2.72
N GLU A 4 -0.01 -0.91 -4.02
CA GLU A 4 -1.25 -1.32 -4.70
C GLU A 4 -1.52 -2.82 -4.59
N ALA A 5 -0.53 -3.65 -4.95
CA ALA A 5 -0.64 -5.10 -4.84
C ALA A 5 -0.83 -5.55 -3.39
N TRP A 6 -0.19 -4.85 -2.44
CA TRP A 6 -0.39 -5.12 -1.02
C TRP A 6 -1.81 -4.79 -0.57
N LEU A 7 -2.37 -3.64 -0.98
CA LEU A 7 -3.77 -3.26 -0.70
C LEU A 7 -4.77 -4.24 -1.29
N ILE A 8 -4.56 -4.73 -2.52
CA ILE A 8 -5.44 -5.74 -3.13
C ILE A 8 -5.56 -6.98 -2.24
N ALA A 9 -4.44 -7.41 -1.62
CA ALA A 9 -4.42 -8.54 -0.69
C ALA A 9 -5.09 -8.24 0.65
N GLN A 10 -5.28 -6.97 1.03
CA GLN A 10 -5.91 -6.56 2.29
C GLN A 10 -7.45 -6.44 2.20
N GLN A 11 -8.05 -6.56 1.02
CA GLN A 11 -9.49 -6.34 0.82
C GLN A 11 -10.43 -7.27 1.61
N ASN A 12 -9.92 -8.36 2.18
CA ASN A 12 -10.70 -9.30 2.99
C ASN A 12 -10.62 -9.02 4.51
N ARG A 13 -9.86 -8.00 4.94
CA ARG A 13 -9.81 -7.61 6.36
C ARG A 13 -11.14 -6.99 6.80
N GLU A 14 -11.53 -7.27 8.04
CA GLU A 14 -12.74 -6.72 8.68
C GLU A 14 -12.46 -5.43 9.46
N ASP A 15 -11.24 -4.89 9.38
CA ASP A 15 -10.82 -3.65 10.04
C ASP A 15 -10.80 -2.46 9.08
N LEU A 16 -10.43 -1.29 9.62
CA LEU A 16 -10.36 -0.04 8.88
C LEU A 16 -9.35 -0.08 7.73
N ILE A 17 -8.31 -0.91 7.80
CA ILE A 17 -7.34 -1.09 6.71
C ILE A 17 -8.00 -1.87 5.57
N GLY A 18 -8.80 -2.88 5.88
CA GLY A 18 -9.65 -3.56 4.90
C GLY A 18 -10.65 -2.62 4.24
N ASP A 19 -11.31 -1.76 5.03
CA ASP A 19 -12.23 -0.73 4.50
C ASP A 19 -11.50 0.24 3.58
N LEU A 20 -10.34 0.75 4.00
CA LEU A 20 -9.50 1.62 3.20
C LEU A 20 -9.09 0.95 1.88
N ALA A 21 -8.65 -0.31 1.93
CA ALA A 21 -8.28 -1.07 0.75
C ALA A 21 -9.43 -1.18 -0.25
N ARG A 22 -10.65 -1.52 0.21
CA ARG A 22 -11.84 -1.58 -0.64
C ARG A 22 -12.17 -0.23 -1.27
N ILE A 23 -12.14 0.86 -0.49
CA ILE A 23 -12.41 2.22 -0.97
C ILE A 23 -11.40 2.62 -2.06
N LEU A 24 -10.10 2.43 -1.80
CA LEU A 24 -9.04 2.85 -2.70
C LEU A 24 -9.05 2.04 -4.01
N ILE A 25 -9.27 0.72 -3.94
CA ILE A 25 -9.34 -0.13 -5.14
C ILE A 25 -10.61 0.15 -5.96
N MET A 26 -11.77 0.34 -5.32
CA MET A 26 -13.03 0.60 -6.01
C MET A 26 -13.02 1.92 -6.79
N GLN A 27 -12.23 2.90 -6.35
CA GLN A 27 -12.08 4.20 -7.03
C GLN A 27 -11.28 4.11 -8.33
N ASN A 28 -10.80 2.92 -8.73
CA ASN A 28 -10.04 2.65 -9.95
C ASN A 28 -9.01 3.76 -10.24
N ILE A 29 -8.11 3.96 -9.26
CA ILE A 29 -7.09 5.00 -9.36
C ILE A 29 -6.14 4.59 -10.48
N GLU A 30 -6.44 5.02 -11.71
CA GLU A 30 -5.45 5.08 -12.77
C GLU A 30 -4.35 6.02 -12.25
N GLN A 31 -3.34 5.44 -11.61
CA GLN A 31 -2.11 6.15 -11.32
C GLN A 31 -1.51 6.46 -12.68
N LYS A 32 -1.81 7.66 -13.20
CA LYS A 32 -1.23 8.15 -14.45
C LYS A 32 0.26 7.90 -14.37
N SER A 33 0.74 6.99 -15.21
CA SER A 33 2.13 6.61 -15.31
C SER A 33 2.93 7.84 -15.71
N SER A 34 3.40 8.59 -14.72
CA SER A 34 4.22 9.76 -14.93
C SER A 34 5.61 9.30 -15.34
N ARG A 35 6.21 9.96 -16.34
CA ARG A 35 7.58 9.68 -16.82
C ARG A 35 8.66 9.86 -15.73
N ARG A 36 8.32 10.54 -14.62
CA ARG A 36 9.16 10.62 -13.42
C ARG A 36 8.66 9.55 -12.46
N LYS A 37 9.55 8.68 -11.95
CA LYS A 37 9.24 7.74 -10.85
C LYS A 37 8.63 8.56 -9.70
N PRO A 38 7.32 8.51 -9.49
CA PRO A 38 6.72 9.21 -8.38
C PRO A 38 7.20 8.54 -7.10
N ASP A 39 7.38 9.32 -6.04
CA ASP A 39 7.44 8.74 -4.70
C ASP A 39 6.09 8.05 -4.44
N GLU A 40 6.13 6.72 -4.34
CA GLU A 40 4.95 5.88 -4.17
C GLU A 40 4.13 6.32 -2.96
N HIS A 41 4.78 6.65 -1.84
CA HIS A 41 4.10 7.12 -0.63
C HIS A 41 3.35 8.41 -0.91
N LYS A 42 4.02 9.38 -1.56
CA LYS A 42 3.42 10.68 -1.88
C LYS A 42 2.19 10.55 -2.78
N THR A 43 2.27 9.69 -3.80
CA THR A 43 1.14 9.44 -4.72
C THR A 43 -0.06 8.87 -3.97
N TRP A 44 0.16 7.97 -3.02
CA TRP A 44 -0.91 7.41 -2.21
C TRP A 44 -1.46 8.38 -1.17
N VAL A 45 -0.62 9.22 -0.55
CA VAL A 45 -1.07 10.31 0.33
C VAL A 45 -1.99 11.27 -0.43
N ASP A 46 -1.56 11.76 -1.60
CA ASP A 46 -2.35 12.69 -2.42
C ASP A 46 -3.70 12.07 -2.82
N THR A 47 -3.69 10.76 -3.09
CA THR A 47 -4.90 9.99 -3.38
C THR A 47 -5.81 9.94 -2.16
N VAL A 48 -5.32 9.49 -1.01
CA VAL A 48 -6.12 9.37 0.23
C VAL A 48 -6.74 10.71 0.62
N ILE A 49 -5.99 11.82 0.52
CA ILE A 49 -6.50 13.16 0.79
C ILE A 49 -7.64 13.54 -0.18
N ARG A 50 -7.58 13.09 -1.44
CA ARG A 50 -8.58 13.44 -2.46
C ARG A 50 -9.86 12.62 -2.36
N ILE A 51 -9.76 11.33 -2.04
CA ILE A 51 -10.89 10.39 -2.19
C ILE A 51 -11.39 9.80 -0.88
N ALA A 52 -10.57 9.81 0.18
CA ALA A 52 -10.96 9.31 1.48
C ALA A 52 -11.36 10.46 2.40
N LYS A 53 -12.16 10.14 3.41
CA LYS A 53 -12.45 11.10 4.48
C LYS A 53 -11.18 11.35 5.31
N PRO A 54 -11.01 12.52 5.94
CA PRO A 54 -9.85 12.83 6.78
C PRO A 54 -9.57 11.78 7.88
N GLU A 55 -10.59 11.08 8.35
CA GLU A 55 -10.49 9.96 9.31
C GLU A 55 -9.61 8.80 8.81
N TYR A 56 -9.47 8.62 7.50
CA TYR A 56 -8.64 7.56 6.91
C TYR A 56 -7.15 7.93 6.79
N ILE A 57 -6.74 9.16 7.13
CA ILE A 57 -5.31 9.55 7.09
C ILE A 57 -4.51 8.71 8.10
N ASN A 58 -5.03 8.52 9.31
CA ASN A 58 -4.37 7.70 10.32
C ASN A 58 -4.32 6.23 9.90
N VAL A 59 -5.43 5.71 9.37
CA VAL A 59 -5.54 4.35 8.83
C VAL A 59 -4.55 4.13 7.69
N PHE A 60 -4.35 5.12 6.81
CA PHE A 60 -3.35 5.07 5.75
C PHE A 60 -1.93 5.00 6.31
N ASN A 61 -1.59 5.81 7.31
CA ASN A 61 -0.27 5.78 7.92
C ASN A 61 0.02 4.41 8.54
N GLU A 62 -0.95 3.81 9.23
CA GLU A 62 -0.85 2.46 9.79
C GLU A 62 -0.66 1.40 8.68
N ALA A 63 -1.51 1.43 7.65
CA ALA A 63 -1.40 0.55 6.49
C ALA A 63 -0.04 0.67 5.78
N TRP A 64 0.50 1.89 5.66
CA TRP A 64 1.80 2.12 5.05
C TRP A 64 2.94 1.49 5.88
N GLN A 65 2.90 1.59 7.21
CA GLN A 65 3.88 0.93 8.05
C GLN A 65 3.81 -0.60 7.95
N GLU A 66 2.60 -1.18 7.97
CA GLU A 66 2.44 -2.63 7.77
C GLU A 66 2.97 -3.09 6.40
N PHE A 67 2.73 -2.31 5.35
CA PHE A 67 3.29 -2.58 4.03
C PHE A 67 4.82 -2.56 4.03
N LEU A 68 5.45 -1.55 4.65
CA LEU A 68 6.90 -1.47 4.72
C LEU A 68 7.50 -2.68 5.44
N LEU A 69 6.88 -3.11 6.54
CA LEU A 69 7.28 -4.31 7.27
C LEU A 69 7.12 -5.57 6.40
N ALA A 70 5.98 -5.74 5.72
CA ALA A 70 5.75 -6.88 4.84
C ALA A 70 6.72 -6.91 3.65
N LYS A 71 7.05 -5.74 3.10
CA LYS A 71 8.02 -5.58 2.01
C LYS A 71 9.43 -5.95 2.47
N GLN A 72 9.83 -5.52 3.66
CA GLN A 72 11.13 -5.86 4.24
C GLN A 72 11.23 -7.37 4.57
N ALA A 73 10.20 -7.95 5.20
CA ALA A 73 10.16 -9.38 5.50
C ALA A 73 10.26 -10.25 4.23
N GLY A 74 9.63 -9.83 3.14
CA GLY A 74 9.76 -10.48 1.84
C GLY A 74 11.18 -10.39 1.25
N ILE A 75 11.86 -9.26 1.42
CA ILE A 75 13.26 -9.07 1.02
C ILE A 75 14.19 -9.96 1.86
N ASP A 76 14.01 -9.97 3.18
CA ASP A 76 14.83 -10.76 4.09
C ASP A 76 14.68 -12.26 3.83
N SER A 77 13.47 -12.72 3.54
CA SER A 77 13.21 -14.12 3.16
C SER A 77 13.93 -14.53 1.86
N LEU A 78 13.99 -13.62 0.87
CA LEU A 78 14.73 -13.87 -0.39
C LEU A 78 16.25 -13.92 -0.15
N ASN A 79 16.78 -13.04 0.69
CA ASN A 79 18.21 -12.98 0.99
C ASN A 79 18.69 -14.19 1.82
N VAL A 80 17.86 -14.71 2.73
CA VAL A 80 18.20 -15.93 3.51
C VAL A 80 18.28 -17.17 2.61
N THR A 81 17.43 -17.25 1.59
CA THR A 81 17.41 -18.42 0.70
C THR A 81 18.62 -18.45 -0.24
N GLN A 82 19.21 -17.29 -0.57
CA GLN A 82 20.40 -17.19 -1.43
C GLN A 82 21.73 -17.49 -0.72
N HIS A 83 21.74 -17.63 0.62
CA HIS A 83 22.95 -17.91 1.38
C HIS A 83 23.10 -19.38 1.80
N LEU A 84 22.19 -20.25 1.33
CA LEU A 84 22.20 -21.70 1.59
C LEU A 84 22.63 -22.54 0.37
N GLU A 85 23.12 -21.91 -0.70
CA GLU A 85 23.69 -22.59 -1.88
C GLU A 85 25.22 -22.64 -1.86
#